data_AF-A0A8R7R032-F1
#
_entry.id   AF-A0A8R7R032-F1
#
_cell.length_a   1.000
_cell.length_b   1.000
_cell.length_c   1.000
_cell.angle_alpha   90.00
_cell.angle_beta   90.00
_cell.angle_gamma   90.00
#
_symmetry.space_group_name_H-M   'P 1'
#
loop_
_entity.id
_entity.type
_entity.pdbx_description
1 polymer ?
#
loop_
_entity_poly.entity_id
_entity_poly.type
_entity_poly.pdbx_seq_one_letter_code
_entity_poly.pdbx_strand_id
1 'polypeptide(L)'
;MPMPMRTMLLRHLSPAPALPNPRRSSASSPQRRPARARPPPLHSARATALRARRTPMAAGETGASVSVSAAEAEAEATQAFMPDARAYWVTSDLIAWNVSEQEAASVYLYASRTAAMGLSPSNGGIQGYDSKVELQPESAGLPETVTQKFPFISSYRAFRVPSSVDVASLVKCQLVVASFGADGKHVDVTGLQLPGVLDDIFAYTGPLGAVFREDSVSLHLWAPTAQDVSVCFFDGPAGPVLETVQLKESNGVWSVTGPREWENRYYLYEVDVYHPTKAQVLKCLAGDPYARGLSANGARTWLVDINNETLKPASWDELADEKPKLDSFSDITIYELHIRDFSAHDGTVDSDSRGGFRAFAYQASAGMQHLRKLSDAGLTHVHLLPSFHFAGVDDIKSNWKFVDECKLATFPPGSDMQQAAVVAIQEEDPYNWGYNPVLWGVPKGSYASDPDGPSRIIEYRQMVQALNRIGLRVVMDVVYNHLDSSGPCGISSVLDKIVPGYYVRRDTNGQIENSAAMNNTASEHFMVDRLIVDDLLNWAVNYKIDGFRFDLMGHIMKHTMVSKLISLIS
;
A
#
# COMPACT_ATOMS: atom_id res chain seq x y z
N MET A 1 -53.40 30.64 -8.67
CA MET A 1 -54.23 29.57 -8.06
C MET A 1 -53.40 28.30 -8.00
N PRO A 2 -52.96 27.85 -6.82
CA PRO A 2 -52.23 26.59 -6.67
C PRO A 2 -53.13 25.50 -6.05
N MET A 3 -52.96 24.25 -6.48
CA MET A 3 -53.56 23.02 -5.93
C MET A 3 -52.67 21.83 -6.32
N PRO A 4 -52.57 20.75 -5.53
CA PRO A 4 -52.09 20.73 -4.15
C PRO A 4 -51.03 19.63 -3.90
N MET A 5 -50.27 19.81 -2.82
CA MET A 5 -49.39 18.79 -2.22
C MET A 5 -50.21 17.59 -1.72
N ARG A 6 -49.73 16.36 -1.99
CA ARG A 6 -50.20 15.11 -1.37
C ARG A 6 -49.33 14.76 -0.18
N THR A 7 -49.95 14.76 0.99
CA THR A 7 -49.46 14.21 2.26
C THR A 7 -49.47 12.68 2.21
N MET A 8 -48.35 12.02 2.49
CA MET A 8 -48.32 10.59 2.80
C MET A 8 -48.01 10.38 4.29
N LEU A 9 -48.90 9.64 4.95
CA LEU A 9 -48.85 9.25 6.35
C LEU A 9 -47.62 8.39 6.65
N LEU A 10 -46.83 8.77 7.66
CA LEU A 10 -45.99 7.84 8.41
C LEU A 10 -46.89 6.96 9.29
N ARG A 11 -46.86 5.64 9.07
CA ARG A 11 -47.38 4.66 10.02
C ARG A 11 -46.26 4.19 10.94
N HIS A 12 -46.50 4.33 12.24
CA HIS A 12 -45.72 3.79 13.33
C HIS A 12 -45.54 2.27 13.22
N LEU A 13 -44.29 1.80 13.31
CA LEU A 13 -43.95 0.41 13.57
C LEU A 13 -43.71 0.24 15.08
N SER A 14 -44.56 -0.55 15.74
CA SER A 14 -44.35 -1.02 17.12
C SER A 14 -43.52 -2.32 17.11
N PRO A 15 -42.71 -2.58 18.15
CA PRO A 15 -41.74 -3.68 18.17
C PRO A 15 -42.39 -5.04 18.51
N ALA A 16 -41.85 -6.10 17.91
CA ALA A 16 -42.27 -7.48 18.12
C ALA A 16 -41.86 -8.03 19.52
N PRO A 17 -42.64 -8.96 20.12
CA PRO A 17 -42.41 -9.44 21.48
C PRO A 17 -41.38 -10.57 21.58
N ALA A 18 -40.65 -10.57 22.69
CA ALA A 18 -39.67 -11.58 23.08
C ALA A 18 -40.33 -12.90 23.52
N LEU A 19 -39.71 -14.04 23.16
CA LEU A 19 -40.07 -15.37 23.65
C LEU A 19 -39.09 -15.87 24.75
N PRO A 20 -39.53 -16.75 25.67
CA PRO A 20 -38.88 -16.93 26.96
C PRO A 20 -37.94 -18.16 27.06
N ASN A 21 -36.92 -18.01 27.91
CA ASN A 21 -36.03 -19.06 28.43
C ASN A 21 -36.76 -20.08 29.32
N PRO A 22 -36.36 -21.36 29.33
CA PRO A 22 -36.62 -22.25 30.46
C PRO A 22 -35.33 -22.57 31.26
N ARG A 23 -35.42 -22.45 32.59
CA ARG A 23 -34.43 -22.90 33.57
C ARG A 23 -34.69 -24.35 34.02
N ARG A 24 -33.60 -25.14 34.05
CA ARG A 24 -33.12 -26.16 35.04
C ARG A 24 -34.08 -27.11 35.80
N SER A 25 -33.67 -28.39 35.83
CA SER A 25 -33.62 -29.30 37.01
C SER A 25 -32.61 -30.45 36.75
N SER A 26 -31.44 -30.55 37.41
CA SER A 26 -31.08 -31.43 38.57
C SER A 26 -31.59 -32.89 38.47
N ALA A 27 -30.86 -34.00 38.70
CA ALA A 27 -29.53 -34.30 39.25
C ALA A 27 -29.16 -35.79 38.96
N SER A 28 -27.87 -36.14 38.94
CA SER A 28 -27.25 -37.30 39.63
C SER A 28 -25.86 -37.68 39.05
N SER A 29 -24.84 -37.56 39.90
CA SER A 29 -23.57 -38.32 39.86
C SER A 29 -23.78 -39.62 40.67
N PRO A 30 -22.97 -40.71 40.58
CA PRO A 30 -21.51 -40.71 40.35
C PRO A 30 -20.92 -41.89 39.54
N GLN A 31 -19.68 -41.75 39.04
CA GLN A 31 -18.55 -42.65 39.35
C GLN A 31 -17.26 -42.23 38.61
N ARG A 32 -16.18 -42.13 39.39
CA ARG A 32 -14.80 -41.87 38.96
C ARG A 32 -14.18 -43.08 38.27
N ARG A 33 -13.37 -42.85 37.22
CA ARG A 33 -12.13 -43.60 36.86
C ARG A 33 -11.27 -42.74 35.90
N PRO A 34 -9.95 -43.00 35.77
CA PRO A 34 -8.91 -41.98 35.90
C PRO A 34 -8.44 -41.32 34.60
N ALA A 35 -7.78 -40.17 34.78
CA ALA A 35 -7.17 -39.34 33.75
C ALA A 35 -6.07 -40.08 32.95
N ARG A 36 -6.17 -40.00 31.61
CA ARG A 36 -5.06 -40.31 30.71
C ARG A 36 -4.12 -39.10 30.64
N ALA A 37 -2.84 -39.37 30.83
CA ALA A 37 -1.75 -38.40 30.76
C ALA A 37 -1.65 -37.75 29.36
N ARG A 38 -1.44 -36.43 29.34
CA ARG A 38 -1.00 -35.67 28.17
C ARG A 38 0.50 -35.92 27.94
N PRO A 39 0.97 -36.08 26.68
CA PRO A 39 2.39 -36.15 26.40
C PRO A 39 3.04 -34.75 26.50
N PRO A 40 4.34 -34.66 26.82
CA PRO A 40 5.05 -33.39 26.99
C PRO A 40 5.38 -32.72 25.63
N PRO A 41 5.65 -31.41 25.61
CA PRO A 41 6.05 -30.70 24.40
C PRO A 41 7.49 -31.07 24.02
N LEU A 42 7.70 -31.36 22.73
CA LEU A 42 9.02 -31.59 22.16
C LEU A 42 9.75 -30.26 21.98
N HIS A 43 10.79 -30.05 22.79
CA HIS A 43 11.89 -29.14 22.50
C HIS A 43 12.98 -29.90 21.71
N SER A 44 13.37 -29.39 20.54
CA SER A 44 14.74 -29.32 19.97
C SER A 44 14.60 -28.81 18.51
N ALA A 45 15.54 -28.15 17.85
CA ALA A 45 16.93 -27.87 18.12
C ALA A 45 17.35 -26.60 17.33
N ARG A 46 18.32 -25.86 17.89
CA ARG A 46 19.14 -24.87 17.17
C ARG A 46 19.83 -25.54 15.98
N ALA A 47 19.67 -24.99 14.77
CA ALA A 47 20.53 -25.27 13.63
C ALA A 47 21.75 -24.35 13.68
N THR A 48 22.88 -24.89 14.15
CA THR A 48 24.19 -24.23 14.09
C THR A 48 24.77 -24.49 12.70
N ALA A 49 24.89 -23.46 11.86
CA ALA A 49 25.53 -23.56 10.56
C ALA A 49 27.05 -23.77 10.73
N LEU A 50 27.52 -24.99 10.46
CA LEU A 50 28.93 -25.33 10.38
C LEU A 50 29.50 -24.79 9.06
N ARG A 51 30.25 -23.68 9.12
CA ARG A 51 31.08 -23.19 8.01
C ARG A 51 32.18 -24.21 7.72
N ALA A 52 32.04 -24.98 6.64
CA ALA A 52 33.13 -25.76 6.08
C ALA A 52 34.16 -24.81 5.43
N ARG A 53 35.35 -24.74 6.03
CA ARG A 53 36.53 -24.11 5.44
C ARG A 53 36.93 -24.89 4.19
N ARG A 54 36.82 -24.27 3.01
CA ARG A 54 37.54 -24.70 1.80
C ARG A 54 38.81 -23.86 1.70
N THR A 55 39.96 -24.53 1.75
CA THR A 55 41.27 -24.02 1.34
C THR A 55 41.31 -23.82 -0.18
N PRO A 56 41.81 -22.68 -0.70
CA PRO A 56 42.18 -22.58 -2.09
C PRO A 56 43.66 -22.96 -2.28
N MET A 57 43.91 -23.84 -3.24
CA MET A 57 45.25 -24.03 -3.82
C MET A 57 45.61 -22.82 -4.69
N ALA A 58 46.88 -22.43 -4.60
CA ALA A 58 47.49 -21.35 -5.33
C ALA A 58 47.69 -21.68 -6.82
N ALA A 59 47.41 -20.70 -7.67
CA ALA A 59 48.09 -20.47 -8.95
C ALA A 59 48.26 -18.95 -9.07
N GLY A 60 49.50 -18.50 -9.23
CA GLY A 60 49.84 -17.08 -9.28
C GLY A 60 49.59 -16.46 -10.65
N GLU A 61 49.40 -15.15 -10.67
CA GLU A 61 50.28 -14.22 -11.40
C GLU A 61 49.94 -12.76 -11.05
N THR A 62 51.03 -12.00 -10.91
CA THR A 62 51.32 -10.58 -10.64
C THR A 62 50.30 -9.50 -11.04
N GLY A 63 50.16 -8.45 -10.19
CA GLY A 63 49.72 -7.13 -10.63
C GLY A 63 49.33 -6.12 -9.52
N ALA A 64 50.28 -5.26 -9.14
CA ALA A 64 50.15 -3.91 -8.53
C ALA A 64 49.12 -3.66 -7.40
N SER A 65 49.62 -3.57 -6.16
CA SER A 65 48.93 -3.00 -4.99
C SER A 65 48.92 -1.47 -5.04
N VAL A 66 47.73 -0.87 -5.15
CA VAL A 66 47.48 0.53 -4.75
C VAL A 66 46.74 0.48 -3.42
N SER A 67 47.35 1.09 -2.40
CA SER A 67 46.88 1.12 -1.02
C SER A 67 45.60 1.94 -0.87
N VAL A 68 44.48 1.25 -0.72
CA VAL A 68 43.26 1.81 -0.13
C VAL A 68 43.34 1.53 1.37
N SER A 69 44.06 2.35 2.12
CA SER A 69 44.05 2.29 3.59
C SER A 69 44.19 3.69 4.17
N ALA A 70 43.08 4.42 4.16
CA ALA A 70 42.85 5.62 4.98
C ALA A 70 41.37 6.03 4.96
N ALA A 71 40.66 5.83 3.85
CA ALA A 71 39.27 6.26 3.69
C ALA A 71 38.21 5.27 4.24
N GLU A 72 38.55 3.99 4.40
CA GLU A 72 37.63 2.97 4.93
C GLU A 72 37.68 2.82 6.46
N ALA A 73 38.68 3.44 7.12
CA ALA A 73 38.84 3.39 8.58
C ALA A 73 38.12 4.54 9.33
N GLU A 74 37.56 5.52 8.62
CA GLU A 74 36.73 6.60 9.20
C GLU A 74 35.22 6.33 9.08
N ALA A 75 34.81 5.24 8.43
CA ALA A 75 33.40 4.84 8.31
C ALA A 75 32.89 3.94 9.46
N GLU A 76 33.76 3.60 10.42
CA GLU A 76 33.49 2.60 11.46
C GLU A 76 33.45 3.22 12.87
N ALA A 77 32.72 4.34 13.07
CA ALA A 77 32.46 4.91 14.40
C ALA A 77 31.25 5.88 14.53
N THR A 78 30.23 5.81 13.66
CA THR A 78 28.92 6.44 13.93
C THR A 78 27.83 5.40 13.77
N GLN A 79 27.52 4.71 14.86
CA GLN A 79 26.31 3.92 14.96
C GLN A 79 25.14 4.88 14.76
N ALA A 80 24.49 4.81 13.59
CA ALA A 80 23.39 5.71 13.24
C ALA A 80 22.37 5.71 14.39
N PHE A 81 22.06 6.89 14.91
CA PHE A 81 21.08 7.06 15.98
C PHE A 81 19.68 6.76 15.42
N MET A 82 19.31 5.48 15.48
CA MET A 82 17.97 4.97 15.16
C MET A 82 17.25 4.67 16.47
N PRO A 83 16.61 5.68 17.11
CA PRO A 83 15.74 5.39 18.23
C PRO A 83 14.54 4.58 17.73
N ASP A 84 14.01 3.72 18.59
CA ASP A 84 12.62 3.28 18.47
C ASP A 84 11.68 4.49 18.43
N ALA A 85 10.40 4.33 18.09
CA ALA A 85 9.44 5.43 18.07
C ALA A 85 8.20 5.10 18.90
N ARG A 86 8.32 5.33 20.21
CA ARG A 86 7.29 5.05 21.23
C ARG A 86 6.40 6.25 21.55
N ALA A 87 6.80 7.46 21.14
CA ALA A 87 6.00 8.67 21.29
C ALA A 87 5.18 8.95 20.01
N TYR A 88 4.05 9.62 20.16
CA TYR A 88 3.13 9.96 19.07
C TYR A 88 2.90 11.47 19.05
N TRP A 89 3.13 12.11 17.92
CA TRP A 89 2.67 13.49 17.72
C TRP A 89 1.25 13.44 17.13
N VAL A 90 0.24 13.71 17.97
CA VAL A 90 -1.16 13.35 17.68
C VAL A 90 -2.00 14.51 17.15
N THR A 91 -1.67 15.74 17.54
CA THR A 91 -2.25 16.99 17.03
C THR A 91 -1.14 18.05 16.96
N SER A 92 -1.40 19.17 16.31
CA SER A 92 -0.48 20.31 16.23
C SER A 92 0.10 20.74 17.59
N ASP A 93 -0.66 20.58 18.68
CA ASP A 93 -0.31 21.03 20.01
C ASP A 93 -0.08 19.90 21.04
N LEU A 94 -0.20 18.62 20.69
CA LEU A 94 -0.06 17.50 21.64
C LEU A 94 0.82 16.35 21.15
N ILE A 95 1.71 15.91 22.04
CA ILE A 95 2.49 14.68 21.95
C ILE A 95 2.01 13.70 23.04
N ALA A 96 1.78 12.44 22.68
CA ALA A 96 1.45 11.36 23.59
C ALA A 96 2.68 10.46 23.82
N TRP A 97 3.02 10.17 25.09
CA TRP A 97 4.11 9.25 25.42
C TRP A 97 3.87 8.55 26.76
N ASN A 98 4.15 7.25 26.82
CA ASN A 98 3.86 6.38 27.96
C ASN A 98 5.01 6.31 28.99
N VAL A 99 5.42 7.47 29.51
CA VAL A 99 6.45 7.60 30.56
C VAL A 99 5.82 7.80 31.94
N SER A 100 6.44 7.29 33.00
CA SER A 100 5.94 7.54 34.36
C SER A 100 6.15 9.00 34.80
N GLU A 101 5.42 9.47 35.82
CA GLU A 101 5.61 10.83 36.36
C GLU A 101 7.01 11.05 36.93
N GLN A 102 7.62 10.01 37.50
CA GLN A 102 8.94 10.05 38.11
C GLN A 102 10.06 10.16 37.06
N GLU A 103 9.84 9.58 35.88
CA GLU A 103 10.79 9.55 34.76
C GLU A 103 10.72 10.78 33.86
N ALA A 104 9.70 11.63 34.04
CA ALA A 104 9.40 12.76 33.17
C ALA A 104 9.15 14.04 33.99
N ALA A 105 10.14 14.40 34.83
CA ALA A 105 10.15 15.67 35.52
C ALA A 105 10.26 16.85 34.54
N SER A 106 11.01 16.66 33.44
CA SER A 106 10.98 17.52 32.27
C SER A 106 11.09 16.68 30.99
N VAL A 107 10.39 17.10 29.94
CA VAL A 107 10.37 16.43 28.63
C VAL A 107 10.68 17.47 27.56
N TYR A 108 11.52 17.10 26.60
CA TYR A 108 11.92 18.00 25.52
C TYR A 108 11.77 17.32 24.16
N LEU A 109 11.34 18.09 23.16
CA LEU A 109 11.39 17.73 21.75
C LEU A 109 12.65 18.33 21.12
N TYR A 110 13.38 17.51 20.38
CA TYR A 110 14.58 17.87 19.65
C TYR A 110 14.35 17.66 18.16
N ALA A 111 14.90 18.56 17.35
CA ALA A 111 14.81 18.47 15.90
C ALA A 111 16.16 18.71 15.22
N SER A 112 16.45 17.93 14.17
CA SER A 112 17.60 18.14 13.27
C SER A 112 17.17 17.98 11.82
N ARG A 113 17.29 19.05 11.04
CA ARG A 113 16.93 19.09 9.61
C ARG A 113 17.83 18.18 8.79
N THR A 114 19.10 18.05 9.14
CA THR A 114 20.07 17.21 8.43
C THR A 114 20.18 15.80 8.99
N ALA A 115 19.31 15.42 9.93
CA ALA A 115 19.35 14.14 10.64
C ALA A 115 20.71 13.83 11.30
N ALA A 116 21.31 14.84 11.93
CA ALA A 116 22.64 14.74 12.53
C ALA A 116 22.62 14.39 14.03
N MET A 117 21.45 14.05 14.60
CA MET A 117 21.37 13.79 16.04
C MET A 117 22.08 12.49 16.43
N GLY A 118 22.68 12.52 17.62
CA GLY A 118 23.28 11.36 18.26
C GLY A 118 23.32 11.52 19.78
N LEU A 119 23.61 10.43 20.49
CA LEU A 119 23.82 10.45 21.94
C LEU A 119 25.29 10.67 22.26
N SER A 120 25.56 11.61 23.17
CA SER A 120 26.90 11.84 23.67
C SER A 120 27.41 10.61 24.44
N PRO A 121 28.59 10.07 24.10
CA PRO A 121 29.17 8.92 24.80
C PRO A 121 29.51 9.22 26.27
N SER A 122 29.71 10.49 26.63
CA SER A 122 30.21 10.88 27.96
C SER A 122 29.10 11.19 28.98
N ASN A 123 27.93 11.67 28.52
CA ASN A 123 26.84 12.05 29.42
C ASN A 123 25.44 11.61 28.96
N GLY A 124 25.33 10.89 27.84
CA GLY A 124 24.05 10.43 27.29
C GLY A 124 23.13 11.55 26.78
N GLY A 125 23.61 12.80 26.73
CA GLY A 125 22.83 13.93 26.22
C GLY A 125 22.72 13.91 24.70
N ILE A 126 21.57 14.34 24.17
CA ILE A 126 21.35 14.49 22.73
C ILE A 126 22.22 15.64 22.20
N GLN A 127 22.93 15.38 21.12
CA GLN A 127 23.75 16.36 20.37
C GLN A 127 23.30 16.41 18.91
N GLY A 128 23.78 17.39 18.13
CA GLY A 128 23.49 17.50 16.69
C GLY A 128 22.06 17.96 16.34
N TYR A 129 21.36 18.56 17.30
CA TYR A 129 20.03 19.17 17.09
C TYR A 129 20.15 20.65 16.71
N ASP A 130 19.22 21.12 15.88
CA ASP A 130 19.08 22.52 15.47
C ASP A 130 18.20 23.30 16.46
N SER A 131 17.23 22.61 17.07
CA SER A 131 16.32 23.20 18.05
C SER A 131 15.95 22.20 19.14
N LYS A 132 15.63 22.76 20.31
CA LYS A 132 15.17 22.06 21.50
C LYS A 132 14.03 22.86 22.11
N VAL A 133 12.89 22.22 22.36
CA VAL A 133 11.73 22.84 23.00
C VAL A 133 11.26 22.00 24.18
N GLU A 134 10.95 22.67 25.28
CA GLU A 134 10.36 22.01 26.46
C GLU A 134 8.87 21.75 26.22
N LEU A 135 8.41 20.56 26.58
CA LEU A 135 7.02 20.14 26.48
C LEU A 135 6.38 20.14 27.87
N GLN A 136 5.26 20.83 28.01
CA GLN A 136 4.57 20.93 29.29
C GLN A 136 3.58 19.77 29.47
N PRO A 137 3.56 19.06 30.62
CA PRO A 137 2.57 18.01 30.84
C PRO A 137 1.13 18.56 30.76
N GLU A 138 0.27 17.89 30.01
CA GLU A 138 -1.15 18.22 29.90
C GLU A 138 -1.96 17.34 30.86
N SER A 139 -2.36 17.91 32.01
CA SER A 139 -3.03 17.17 33.07
C SER A 139 -4.42 16.64 32.69
N ALA A 140 -5.07 17.24 31.68
CA ALA A 140 -6.33 16.77 31.13
C ALA A 140 -6.20 15.45 30.32
N GLY A 141 -4.97 15.06 29.96
CA GLY A 141 -4.71 13.89 29.11
C GLY A 141 -5.04 14.13 27.64
N LEU A 142 -5.25 13.04 26.90
CA LEU A 142 -5.57 13.11 25.47
C LEU A 142 -7.06 13.44 25.24
N PRO A 143 -7.39 14.34 24.30
CA PRO A 143 -8.77 14.68 23.99
C PRO A 143 -9.52 13.51 23.35
N GLU A 144 -10.85 13.54 23.38
CA GLU A 144 -11.70 12.47 22.87
C GLU A 144 -11.48 12.19 21.38
N THR A 145 -11.25 13.22 20.56
CA THR A 145 -10.94 13.05 19.13
C THR A 145 -9.69 12.19 18.90
N VAL A 146 -8.65 12.36 19.72
CA VAL A 146 -7.43 11.57 19.65
C VAL A 146 -7.69 10.14 20.14
N THR A 147 -8.40 9.96 21.25
CA THR A 147 -8.63 8.62 21.82
C THR A 147 -9.64 7.79 21.03
N GLN A 148 -10.58 8.42 20.32
CA GLN A 148 -11.44 7.73 19.36
C GLN A 148 -10.66 7.27 18.12
N LYS A 149 -9.72 8.09 17.62
CA LYS A 149 -8.88 7.74 16.47
C LYS A 149 -7.80 6.70 16.82
N PHE A 150 -7.15 6.87 17.97
CA PHE A 150 -6.06 6.02 18.43
C PHE A 150 -6.38 5.44 19.83
N PRO A 151 -7.35 4.52 19.93
CA PRO A 151 -7.78 3.99 21.23
C PRO A 151 -6.68 3.22 21.97
N PHE A 152 -5.70 2.67 21.25
CA PHE A 152 -4.59 1.90 21.82
C PHE A 152 -3.58 2.75 22.61
N ILE A 153 -3.57 4.08 22.42
CA ILE A 153 -2.76 5.03 23.19
C ILE A 153 -3.59 5.87 24.18
N SER A 154 -4.85 5.52 24.42
CA SER A 154 -5.75 6.37 25.23
C SER A 154 -5.29 6.58 26.67
N SER A 155 -4.42 5.72 27.19
CA SER A 155 -3.84 5.80 28.54
C SER A 155 -2.50 6.56 28.58
N TYR A 156 -1.99 7.02 27.44
CA TYR A 156 -0.69 7.70 27.37
C TYR A 156 -0.79 9.09 28.01
N ARG A 157 0.32 9.55 28.59
CA ARG A 157 0.40 10.92 29.08
C ARG A 157 0.50 11.87 27.89
N ALA A 158 -0.13 13.03 28.03
CA ALA A 158 -0.13 14.08 27.03
C ALA A 158 0.87 15.18 27.41
N PHE A 159 1.55 15.72 26.42
CA PHE A 159 2.54 16.78 26.54
C PHE A 159 2.24 17.86 25.50
N ARG A 160 2.05 19.09 25.97
CA ARG A 160 1.71 20.24 25.14
C ARG A 160 2.94 20.80 24.43
N VAL A 161 2.82 20.93 23.11
CA VAL A 161 3.77 21.63 22.27
C VAL A 161 3.44 23.13 22.32
N PRO A 162 4.41 24.02 22.64
CA PRO A 162 4.15 25.45 22.67
C PRO A 162 3.70 26.00 21.30
N SER A 163 2.74 26.93 21.27
CA SER A 163 2.21 27.52 20.04
C SER A 163 3.23 28.33 19.23
N SER A 164 4.39 28.63 19.80
CA SER A 164 5.52 29.26 19.11
C SER A 164 6.31 28.31 18.22
N VAL A 165 6.05 27.00 18.31
CA VAL A 165 6.72 25.97 17.50
C VAL A 165 6.13 25.94 16.10
N ASP A 166 6.99 26.07 15.09
CA ASP A 166 6.61 25.86 13.69
C ASP A 166 6.57 24.35 13.38
N VAL A 167 5.40 23.76 13.61
CA VAL A 167 5.16 22.32 13.39
C VAL A 167 5.41 21.92 11.94
N ALA A 168 5.03 22.77 10.98
CA ALA A 168 5.18 22.48 9.55
C ALA A 168 6.66 22.35 9.15
N SER A 169 7.54 23.14 9.76
CA SER A 169 8.98 22.97 9.60
C SER A 169 9.52 21.75 10.36
N LEU A 170 9.05 21.48 11.58
CA LEU A 170 9.58 20.39 12.40
C LEU A 170 9.28 18.99 11.85
N VAL A 171 8.10 18.76 11.26
CA VAL A 171 7.75 17.44 10.70
C VAL A 171 8.64 17.01 9.52
N LYS A 172 9.46 17.92 8.98
CA LYS A 172 10.44 17.67 7.92
C LYS A 172 11.83 17.27 8.45
N CYS A 173 12.00 17.26 9.76
CA CYS A 173 13.27 16.99 10.44
C CYS A 173 13.32 15.55 10.98
N GLN A 174 14.53 15.09 11.35
CA GLN A 174 14.67 14.04 12.35
C GLN A 174 14.15 14.60 13.68
N LEU A 175 13.27 13.86 14.36
CA LEU A 175 12.66 14.27 15.62
C LEU A 175 12.82 13.19 16.69
N VAL A 176 13.15 13.62 17.90
CA VAL A 176 13.10 12.78 19.10
C VAL A 176 12.54 13.54 20.29
N VAL A 177 11.86 12.82 21.18
CA VAL A 177 11.57 13.30 22.54
C VAL A 177 12.50 12.62 23.53
N ALA A 178 12.92 13.36 24.55
CA ALA A 178 13.66 12.82 25.66
C ALA A 178 13.08 13.27 27.00
N SER A 179 13.10 12.37 27.97
CA SER A 179 12.70 12.64 29.34
C SER A 179 13.91 12.73 30.27
N PHE A 180 13.79 13.59 31.28
CA PHE A 180 14.80 13.81 32.29
C PHE A 180 14.16 13.69 33.67
N GLY A 181 14.89 13.03 34.58
CA GLY A 181 14.51 12.90 35.99
C GLY A 181 14.66 14.24 36.73
N ALA A 182 14.16 14.29 37.96
CA ALA A 182 14.22 15.49 38.80
C ALA A 182 15.67 15.93 39.13
N ASP A 183 16.65 15.03 39.00
CA ASP A 183 18.08 15.32 39.15
C ASP A 183 18.73 15.85 37.85
N GLY A 184 17.93 16.07 36.80
CA GLY A 184 18.37 16.55 35.49
C GLY A 184 19.08 15.49 34.64
N LYS A 185 19.14 14.23 35.10
CA LYS A 185 19.77 13.16 34.32
C LYS A 185 18.82 12.63 33.26
N HIS A 186 19.42 12.27 32.14
CA HIS A 186 18.77 11.63 31.03
C HIS A 186 18.15 10.29 31.45
N VAL A 187 16.86 10.09 31.16
CA VAL A 187 16.15 8.85 31.48
C VAL A 187 15.86 8.03 30.24
N ASP A 188 15.22 8.63 29.24
CA ASP A 188 14.76 7.91 28.05
C ASP A 188 14.75 8.81 26.80
N VAL A 189 15.02 8.24 25.62
CA VAL A 189 14.84 8.89 24.30
C VAL A 189 14.05 7.98 23.40
N THR A 190 13.15 8.58 22.62
CA THR A 190 12.47 7.87 21.54
C THR A 190 12.12 8.83 20.40
N GLY A 191 11.99 8.30 19.19
CA GLY A 191 11.43 9.00 18.04
C GLY A 191 9.93 9.20 18.15
N LEU A 192 9.37 9.96 17.20
CA LEU A 192 7.93 10.23 17.14
C LEU A 192 7.27 9.53 15.95
N GLN A 193 6.07 9.01 16.18
CA GLN A 193 5.13 8.63 15.13
C GLN A 193 4.25 9.83 14.79
N LEU A 194 4.24 10.24 13.52
CA LEU A 194 3.64 11.50 13.06
C LEU A 194 2.23 11.44 12.43
N PRO A 195 1.57 10.28 12.15
CA PRO A 195 0.30 10.30 11.40
C PRO A 195 -0.79 11.20 11.98
N GLY A 196 -0.88 11.31 13.31
CA GLY A 196 -1.89 12.16 13.96
C GLY A 196 -1.73 13.65 13.61
N VAL A 197 -0.54 14.21 13.86
CA VAL A 197 -0.26 15.62 13.54
C VAL A 197 -0.27 15.90 12.04
N LEU A 198 0.14 14.93 11.21
CA LEU A 198 0.07 15.08 9.76
C LEU A 198 -1.37 15.19 9.27
N ASP A 199 -2.29 14.42 9.84
CA ASP A 199 -3.72 14.54 9.52
C ASP A 199 -4.32 15.83 10.08
N ASP A 200 -3.95 16.22 11.31
CA ASP A 200 -4.46 17.44 11.96
C ASP A 200 -4.16 18.71 11.16
N ILE A 201 -2.97 18.77 10.54
CA ILE A 201 -2.49 19.98 9.83
C ILE A 201 -2.63 19.86 8.31
N PHE A 202 -2.38 18.68 7.75
CA PHE A 202 -2.18 18.49 6.30
C PHE A 202 -3.18 17.55 5.64
N ALA A 203 -4.23 17.09 6.34
CA ALA A 203 -5.32 16.37 5.68
C ALA A 203 -5.85 17.20 4.50
N TYR A 204 -5.88 16.60 3.32
CA TYR A 204 -6.08 17.31 2.07
C TYR A 204 -7.16 16.65 1.22
N THR A 205 -8.03 17.45 0.62
CA THR A 205 -9.16 16.99 -0.21
C THR A 205 -9.13 17.53 -1.64
N GLY A 206 -8.18 18.40 -1.96
CA GLY A 206 -8.00 18.92 -3.32
C GLY A 206 -7.32 17.91 -4.27
N PRO A 207 -7.01 18.29 -5.51
CA PRO A 207 -6.52 17.34 -6.52
C PRO A 207 -5.17 16.70 -6.18
N LEU A 208 -5.02 15.41 -6.49
CA LEU A 208 -3.78 14.64 -6.38
C LEU A 208 -3.51 13.87 -7.68
N GLY A 209 -2.25 13.58 -7.96
CA GLY A 209 -1.81 13.03 -9.24
C GLY A 209 -1.81 14.08 -10.35
N ALA A 210 -2.04 13.62 -11.58
CA ALA A 210 -2.09 14.47 -12.76
C ALA A 210 -3.50 15.02 -13.02
N VAL A 211 -3.60 16.33 -13.21
CA VAL A 211 -4.83 17.01 -13.64
C VAL A 211 -4.60 17.67 -14.98
N PHE A 212 -5.44 17.28 -15.93
CA PHE A 212 -5.41 17.72 -17.31
C PHE A 212 -6.42 18.84 -17.55
N ARG A 213 -5.99 19.91 -18.20
CA ARG A 213 -6.83 21.00 -18.74
C ARG A 213 -6.55 21.17 -20.23
N GLU A 214 -7.30 22.05 -20.89
CA GLU A 214 -7.16 22.31 -22.32
C GLU A 214 -5.74 22.76 -22.71
N ASP A 215 -5.11 23.60 -21.89
CA ASP A 215 -3.82 24.24 -22.16
C ASP A 215 -2.67 23.78 -21.24
N SER A 216 -2.96 22.94 -20.24
CA SER A 216 -2.01 22.67 -19.15
C SER A 216 -2.17 21.28 -18.53
N VAL A 217 -1.07 20.81 -17.93
CA VAL A 217 -1.04 19.64 -17.07
C VAL A 217 -0.45 20.07 -15.73
N SER A 218 -1.12 19.70 -14.63
CA SER A 218 -0.62 19.97 -13.28
C SER A 218 -0.43 18.68 -12.51
N LEU A 219 0.69 18.59 -11.79
CA LEU A 219 1.05 17.46 -10.94
C LEU A 219 0.92 17.87 -9.48
N HIS A 220 0.34 17.01 -8.66
CA HIS A 220 0.10 17.26 -7.23
C HIS A 220 0.48 16.03 -6.40
N LEU A 221 1.41 16.21 -5.47
CA LEU A 221 1.90 15.16 -4.57
C LEU A 221 1.74 15.57 -3.11
N TRP A 222 1.04 14.77 -2.32
CA TRP A 222 0.98 14.96 -0.87
C TRP A 222 2.24 14.36 -0.23
N ALA A 223 3.14 15.23 0.25
CA ALA A 223 4.41 14.86 0.87
C ALA A 223 4.82 15.87 1.95
N PRO A 224 4.05 15.97 3.06
CA PRO A 224 4.23 17.03 4.05
C PRO A 224 5.56 16.96 4.81
N THR A 225 6.18 15.78 4.90
CA THR A 225 7.47 15.58 5.56
C THR A 225 8.65 15.74 4.61
N ALA A 226 8.42 15.88 3.30
CA ALA A 226 9.50 16.12 2.35
C ALA A 226 10.12 17.51 2.58
N GLN A 227 11.44 17.57 2.48
CA GLN A 227 12.20 18.81 2.47
C GLN A 227 12.21 19.44 1.09
N ASP A 228 12.20 18.61 0.04
CA ASP A 228 12.14 19.05 -1.34
C ASP A 228 11.47 18.02 -2.25
N VAL A 229 10.81 18.49 -3.31
CA VAL A 229 10.21 17.63 -4.35
C VAL A 229 10.43 18.23 -5.73
N SER A 230 10.99 17.42 -6.62
CA SER A 230 11.09 17.69 -8.06
C SER A 230 10.42 16.58 -8.86
N VAL A 231 10.06 16.87 -10.11
CA VAL A 231 9.63 15.86 -11.09
C VAL A 231 10.71 15.71 -12.15
N CYS A 232 11.11 14.47 -12.43
CA CYS A 232 12.05 14.12 -13.48
C CYS A 232 11.25 13.56 -14.67
N PHE A 233 11.28 14.23 -15.82
CA PHE A 233 10.70 13.75 -17.07
C PHE A 233 11.72 12.96 -17.89
N PHE A 234 11.28 11.88 -18.52
CA PHE A 234 12.13 10.95 -19.26
C PHE A 234 11.76 10.86 -20.73
N ASP A 235 12.75 10.49 -21.56
CA ASP A 235 12.54 10.13 -22.95
C ASP A 235 11.95 8.72 -23.06
N GLY A 236 10.63 8.63 -23.04
CA GLY A 236 9.90 7.37 -23.10
C GLY A 236 10.12 6.46 -21.86
N PRO A 237 9.77 5.16 -21.97
CA PRO A 237 9.77 4.23 -20.84
C PRO A 237 11.19 3.82 -20.39
N ALA A 238 12.19 3.90 -21.27
CA ALA A 238 13.56 3.43 -21.00
C ALA A 238 14.67 4.47 -21.24
N GLY A 239 14.39 5.62 -21.88
CA GLY A 239 15.41 6.63 -22.19
C GLY A 239 15.88 7.44 -20.98
N PRO A 240 16.85 8.35 -21.14
CA PRO A 240 17.40 9.15 -20.04
C PRO A 240 16.41 10.21 -19.53
N VAL A 241 16.78 10.86 -18.42
CA VAL A 241 16.11 12.09 -17.95
C VAL A 241 16.33 13.20 -18.98
N LEU A 242 15.25 13.87 -19.37
CA LEU A 242 15.26 15.02 -20.28
C LEU A 242 15.25 16.34 -19.51
N GLU A 243 14.46 16.39 -18.44
CA GLU A 243 14.14 17.62 -17.72
C GLU A 243 13.81 17.31 -16.27
N THR A 244 14.25 18.15 -15.34
CA THR A 244 13.86 18.11 -13.93
C THR A 244 13.22 19.44 -13.56
N VAL A 245 12.02 19.41 -13.00
CA VAL A 245 11.24 20.61 -12.65
C VAL A 245 10.92 20.60 -11.16
N GLN A 246 11.24 21.70 -10.48
CA GLN A 246 10.96 21.89 -9.07
C GLN A 246 9.45 22.05 -8.82
N LEU A 247 8.91 21.34 -7.83
CA LEU A 247 7.55 21.56 -7.33
C LEU A 247 7.57 22.59 -6.19
N LYS A 248 6.42 23.25 -5.97
CA LYS A 248 6.24 24.18 -4.86
C LYS A 248 5.25 23.60 -3.85
N GLU A 249 5.62 23.64 -2.59
CA GLU A 249 4.77 23.21 -1.49
C GLU A 249 3.75 24.29 -1.10
N SER A 250 2.53 23.85 -0.82
CA SER A 250 1.51 24.60 -0.09
C SER A 250 0.73 23.63 0.79
N ASN A 251 0.77 23.83 2.12
CA ASN A 251 0.08 22.98 3.11
C ASN A 251 0.34 21.48 2.91
N GLY A 252 1.62 21.07 2.77
CA GLY A 252 2.00 19.66 2.63
C GLY A 252 1.82 19.06 1.24
N VAL A 253 1.22 19.80 0.30
CA VAL A 253 1.04 19.38 -1.09
C VAL A 253 2.04 20.10 -1.98
N TRP A 254 2.84 19.34 -2.70
CA TRP A 254 3.79 19.80 -3.70
C TRP A 254 3.11 19.82 -5.05
N SER A 255 3.20 20.95 -5.76
CA SER A 255 2.57 21.08 -7.07
C SER A 255 3.40 21.86 -8.08
N VAL A 256 3.19 21.53 -9.36
CA VAL A 256 3.70 22.29 -10.49
C VAL A 256 2.70 22.22 -11.64
N THR A 257 2.61 23.28 -12.43
CA THR A 257 1.81 23.32 -13.66
C THR A 257 2.73 23.55 -14.84
N GLY A 258 2.63 22.67 -15.83
CA GLY A 258 3.33 22.76 -17.11
C GLY A 258 2.35 22.82 -18.28
N PRO A 259 2.88 22.91 -19.50
CA PRO A 259 2.07 23.03 -20.70
C PRO A 259 1.50 21.67 -21.11
N ARG A 260 0.52 21.65 -22.02
CA ARG A 260 -0.20 20.42 -22.43
C ARG A 260 0.73 19.35 -23.03
N GLU A 261 1.86 19.72 -23.61
CA GLU A 261 2.88 18.84 -24.20
C GLU A 261 3.60 17.94 -23.17
N TRP A 262 3.31 18.11 -21.88
CA TRP A 262 3.68 17.13 -20.87
C TRP A 262 2.89 15.82 -20.98
N GLU A 263 1.71 15.83 -21.60
CA GLU A 263 0.92 14.62 -21.84
C GLU A 263 1.78 13.56 -22.55
N ASN A 264 1.63 12.31 -22.12
CA ASN A 264 2.34 11.12 -22.56
C ASN A 264 3.85 11.05 -22.23
N ARG A 265 4.42 12.04 -21.53
CA ARG A 265 5.78 11.88 -20.96
C ARG A 265 5.79 10.82 -19.86
N TYR A 266 6.95 10.23 -19.62
CA TYR A 266 7.19 9.41 -18.43
C TYR A 266 7.85 10.25 -17.34
N TYR A 267 7.48 10.01 -16.08
CA TYR A 267 8.04 10.75 -14.95
C TYR A 267 8.19 9.93 -13.67
N LEU A 268 9.05 10.44 -12.79
CA LEU A 268 9.17 10.05 -11.39
C LEU A 268 9.30 11.33 -10.55
N TYR A 269 8.84 11.27 -9.30
CA TYR A 269 9.19 12.29 -8.32
C TYR A 269 10.56 11.98 -7.72
N GLU A 270 11.39 13.02 -7.61
CA GLU A 270 12.57 13.03 -6.75
C GLU A 270 12.15 13.71 -5.44
N VAL A 271 12.15 12.95 -4.34
CA VAL A 271 11.66 13.37 -3.02
C VAL A 271 12.80 13.33 -2.03
N ASP A 272 13.21 14.48 -1.51
CA ASP A 272 14.17 14.60 -0.42
C ASP A 272 13.44 14.53 0.92
N VAL A 273 13.55 13.42 1.65
CA VAL A 273 12.74 13.16 2.85
C VAL A 273 13.50 12.36 3.90
N TYR A 274 13.23 12.65 5.18
CA TYR A 274 13.78 11.87 6.30
C TYR A 274 13.13 10.49 6.36
N HIS A 275 13.95 9.43 6.28
CA HIS A 275 13.54 8.04 6.42
C HIS A 275 13.97 7.48 7.79
N PRO A 276 13.02 7.20 8.71
CA PRO A 276 13.34 6.69 10.04
C PRO A 276 14.15 5.38 10.03
N THR A 277 13.89 4.49 9.07
CA THR A 277 14.58 3.19 8.94
C THR A 277 16.06 3.31 8.58
N LYS A 278 16.51 4.49 8.15
CA LYS A 278 17.92 4.77 7.82
C LYS A 278 18.50 5.89 8.69
N ALA A 279 17.66 6.54 9.50
CA ALA A 279 17.99 7.77 10.23
C ALA A 279 18.70 8.82 9.36
N GLN A 280 18.24 8.99 8.12
CA GLN A 280 18.87 9.88 7.13
C GLN A 280 17.81 10.62 6.32
N VAL A 281 18.15 11.83 5.87
CA VAL A 281 17.45 12.49 4.76
C VAL A 281 17.96 11.88 3.47
N LEU A 282 17.06 11.29 2.69
CA LEU A 282 17.39 10.57 1.46
C LEU A 282 16.70 11.23 0.27
N LYS A 283 17.40 11.20 -0.86
CA LYS A 283 16.87 11.52 -2.17
C LYS A 283 16.27 10.28 -2.80
N CYS A 284 14.96 10.21 -2.86
CA CYS A 284 14.22 9.03 -3.29
C CYS A 284 13.56 9.26 -4.65
N LEU A 285 13.71 8.31 -5.59
CA LEU A 285 12.91 8.27 -6.82
C LEU A 285 11.67 7.41 -6.62
N ALA A 286 10.48 8.01 -6.79
CA ALA A 286 9.20 7.38 -6.54
C ALA A 286 8.21 7.59 -7.70
N GLY A 287 7.39 6.58 -7.98
CA GLY A 287 6.22 6.71 -8.84
C GLY A 287 5.13 7.55 -8.18
N ASP A 288 4.10 7.92 -8.95
CA ASP A 288 2.96 8.66 -8.43
C ASP A 288 1.95 7.70 -7.75
N PRO A 289 1.59 7.90 -6.47
CA PRO A 289 0.52 7.13 -5.81
C PRO A 289 -0.81 7.15 -6.57
N TYR A 290 -1.06 8.21 -7.34
CA TYR A 290 -2.26 8.42 -8.16
C TYR A 290 -2.01 8.13 -9.66
N ALA A 291 -0.98 7.33 -9.98
CA ALA A 291 -0.70 6.91 -11.35
C ALA A 291 -1.93 6.29 -12.04
N ARG A 292 -2.06 6.53 -13.36
CA ARG A 292 -3.05 5.90 -14.26
C ARG A 292 -2.42 5.15 -15.44
N GLY A 293 -1.12 5.32 -15.62
CA GLY A 293 -0.31 4.57 -16.57
C GLY A 293 1.09 4.40 -16.02
N LEU A 294 1.78 3.34 -16.44
CA LEU A 294 3.13 3.01 -15.99
C LEU A 294 3.94 2.49 -17.18
N SER A 295 5.27 2.54 -17.07
CA SER A 295 6.14 1.69 -17.86
C SER A 295 6.15 0.26 -17.31
N ALA A 296 6.84 -0.66 -17.98
CA ALA A 296 7.10 -1.99 -17.47
C ALA A 296 7.61 -1.97 -16.03
N ASN A 297 7.07 -2.86 -15.20
CA ASN A 297 7.39 -3.04 -13.78
C ASN A 297 7.13 -1.83 -12.88
N GLY A 298 6.39 -0.82 -13.36
CA GLY A 298 6.16 0.40 -12.60
C GLY A 298 7.41 1.28 -12.46
N ALA A 299 8.40 1.09 -13.33
CA ALA A 299 9.67 1.81 -13.24
C ALA A 299 9.51 3.34 -13.40
N ARG A 300 8.50 3.79 -14.15
CA ARG A 300 8.14 5.19 -14.37
C ARG A 300 6.63 5.33 -14.45
N THR A 301 6.13 6.50 -14.06
CA THR A 301 4.73 6.86 -14.25
C THR A 301 4.52 7.42 -15.64
N TRP A 302 3.51 6.97 -16.36
CA TRP A 302 3.12 7.54 -17.65
C TRP A 302 2.07 8.64 -17.42
N LEU A 303 2.37 9.86 -17.87
CA LEU A 303 1.53 11.05 -17.69
C LEU A 303 0.38 11.06 -18.70
N VAL A 304 -0.59 10.17 -18.50
CA VAL A 304 -1.69 9.92 -19.42
C VAL A 304 -3.00 10.55 -18.95
N ASP A 305 -3.73 11.17 -19.88
CA ASP A 305 -5.12 11.56 -19.69
C ASP A 305 -6.02 10.33 -19.87
N ILE A 306 -6.52 9.76 -18.77
CA ILE A 306 -7.31 8.53 -18.76
C ILE A 306 -8.63 8.63 -19.56
N ASN A 307 -9.08 9.85 -19.84
CA ASN A 307 -10.29 10.13 -20.61
C ASN A 307 -10.05 10.24 -22.12
N ASN A 308 -8.80 10.18 -22.57
CA ASN A 308 -8.46 10.30 -23.98
C ASN A 308 -9.20 9.23 -24.83
N GLU A 309 -9.82 9.66 -25.93
CA GLU A 309 -10.62 8.81 -26.82
C GLU A 309 -9.83 7.63 -27.40
N THR A 310 -8.53 7.80 -27.61
CA THR A 310 -7.65 6.73 -28.13
C THR A 310 -7.49 5.56 -27.15
N LEU A 311 -7.83 5.76 -25.87
CA LEU A 311 -7.78 4.73 -24.83
C LEU A 311 -9.10 3.97 -24.68
N LYS A 312 -10.13 4.32 -25.46
CA LYS A 312 -11.47 3.73 -25.35
C LYS A 312 -11.68 2.70 -26.47
N PRO A 313 -12.06 1.46 -26.13
CA PRO A 313 -12.55 0.52 -27.13
C PRO A 313 -13.79 1.06 -27.84
N ALA A 314 -14.10 0.52 -29.01
CA ALA A 314 -15.33 0.86 -29.72
C ALA A 314 -16.56 0.63 -28.80
N SER A 315 -17.43 1.63 -28.76
CA SER A 315 -18.63 1.66 -27.91
C SER A 315 -18.37 1.60 -26.39
N TRP A 316 -17.24 2.13 -25.92
CA TRP A 316 -16.91 2.13 -24.48
C TRP A 316 -17.85 3.01 -23.66
N ASP A 317 -18.21 4.18 -24.18
CA ASP A 317 -19.02 5.14 -23.43
C ASP A 317 -20.47 4.64 -23.29
N GLU A 318 -20.96 3.89 -24.28
CA GLU A 318 -22.26 3.21 -24.32
C GLU A 318 -22.32 1.93 -23.48
N LEU A 319 -21.20 1.46 -22.90
CA LEU A 319 -21.18 0.19 -22.15
C LEU A 319 -22.18 0.17 -20.98
N ALA A 320 -22.55 1.33 -20.41
CA ALA A 320 -23.57 1.38 -19.36
C ALA A 320 -24.93 0.82 -19.82
N ASP A 321 -25.29 1.06 -21.09
CA ASP A 321 -26.54 0.57 -21.69
C ASP A 321 -26.45 -0.92 -22.08
N GLU A 322 -25.22 -1.43 -22.24
CA GLU A 322 -24.94 -2.83 -22.57
C GLU A 322 -24.73 -3.72 -21.33
N LYS A 323 -24.66 -3.14 -20.12
CA LYS A 323 -24.40 -3.90 -18.88
C LYS A 323 -25.53 -4.91 -18.61
N PRO A 324 -25.21 -6.14 -18.17
CA PRO A 324 -26.22 -7.12 -17.78
C PRO A 324 -27.15 -6.56 -16.69
N LYS A 325 -28.46 -6.76 -16.87
CA LYS A 325 -29.46 -6.33 -15.90
C LYS A 325 -29.21 -7.02 -14.56
N LEU A 326 -29.26 -6.25 -13.48
CA LEU A 326 -29.19 -6.75 -12.11
C LEU A 326 -30.33 -6.10 -11.32
N ASP A 327 -31.39 -6.86 -11.05
CA ASP A 327 -32.58 -6.34 -10.38
C ASP A 327 -32.36 -6.15 -8.88
N SER A 328 -31.65 -7.09 -8.25
CA SER A 328 -31.32 -7.06 -6.83
C SER A 328 -29.93 -7.65 -6.57
N PHE A 329 -29.27 -7.18 -5.51
CA PHE A 329 -28.04 -7.81 -5.02
C PHE A 329 -28.25 -9.27 -4.56
N SER A 330 -29.48 -9.66 -4.23
CA SER A 330 -29.81 -11.07 -3.93
C SER A 330 -29.65 -12.02 -5.11
N ASP A 331 -29.59 -11.48 -6.33
CA ASP A 331 -29.50 -12.27 -7.56
C ASP A 331 -28.04 -12.57 -7.94
N ILE A 332 -27.08 -12.08 -7.14
CA ILE A 332 -25.65 -12.24 -7.38
C ILE A 332 -25.22 -13.70 -7.19
N THR A 333 -24.50 -14.20 -8.19
CA THR A 333 -23.79 -15.47 -8.23
C THR A 333 -22.39 -15.17 -8.77
N ILE A 334 -21.35 -15.60 -8.05
CA ILE A 334 -19.97 -15.18 -8.29
C ILE A 334 -19.14 -16.38 -8.73
N TYR A 335 -18.33 -16.16 -9.77
CA TYR A 335 -17.30 -17.08 -10.22
C TYR A 335 -15.92 -16.42 -10.05
N GLU A 336 -15.14 -16.91 -9.10
CA GLU A 336 -13.76 -16.44 -8.87
C GLU A 336 -12.82 -17.00 -9.95
N LEU A 337 -12.03 -16.14 -10.57
CA LEU A 337 -11.21 -16.47 -11.72
C LEU A 337 -9.89 -15.68 -11.71
N HIS A 338 -8.78 -16.37 -11.97
CA HIS A 338 -7.50 -15.73 -12.25
C HIS A 338 -7.31 -15.53 -13.77
N ILE A 339 -6.82 -14.35 -14.16
CA ILE A 339 -6.64 -13.97 -15.57
C ILE A 339 -5.71 -14.93 -16.31
N ARG A 340 -4.62 -15.35 -15.66
CA ARG A 340 -3.68 -16.28 -16.29
C ARG A 340 -4.27 -17.67 -16.42
N ASP A 341 -4.94 -18.16 -15.36
CA ASP A 341 -5.53 -19.51 -15.32
C ASP A 341 -6.58 -19.68 -16.40
N PHE A 342 -7.33 -18.62 -16.69
CA PHE A 342 -8.39 -18.62 -17.70
C PHE A 342 -7.91 -19.10 -19.08
N SER A 343 -6.66 -18.78 -19.46
CA SER A 343 -6.23 -18.95 -20.85
C SER A 343 -4.79 -19.45 -21.05
N ALA A 344 -3.97 -19.62 -20.00
CA ALA A 344 -2.60 -20.10 -20.15
C ALA A 344 -2.51 -21.41 -20.97
N HIS A 345 -3.46 -22.32 -20.74
CA HIS A 345 -3.55 -23.63 -21.40
C HIS A 345 -4.64 -23.72 -22.48
N ASP A 346 -5.32 -22.61 -22.82
CA ASP A 346 -6.36 -22.62 -23.85
C ASP A 346 -5.74 -22.50 -25.25
N GLY A 347 -5.48 -23.64 -25.89
CA GLY A 347 -4.94 -23.70 -27.27
C GLY A 347 -5.85 -23.13 -28.35
N THR A 348 -7.08 -22.72 -28.03
CA THR A 348 -7.99 -22.01 -28.94
C THR A 348 -7.81 -20.48 -28.89
N VAL A 349 -7.01 -19.98 -27.94
CA VAL A 349 -6.58 -18.58 -27.85
C VAL A 349 -5.20 -18.43 -28.51
N ASP A 350 -5.04 -17.38 -29.30
CA ASP A 350 -3.76 -17.03 -29.91
C ASP A 350 -2.64 -16.88 -28.86
N SER A 351 -1.41 -17.30 -29.20
CA SER A 351 -0.30 -17.34 -28.24
C SER A 351 -0.02 -16.00 -27.59
N ASP A 352 -0.15 -14.89 -28.32
CA ASP A 352 0.20 -13.57 -27.82
C ASP A 352 -0.88 -12.99 -26.90
N SER A 353 -2.03 -13.64 -26.84
CA SER A 353 -3.16 -13.24 -25.99
C SER A 353 -3.39 -14.16 -24.79
N ARG A 354 -2.71 -15.31 -24.73
CA ARG A 354 -2.84 -16.26 -23.62
C ARG A 354 -2.26 -15.70 -22.32
N GLY A 355 -3.01 -15.90 -21.25
CA GLY A 355 -2.62 -15.52 -19.89
C GLY A 355 -2.82 -14.05 -19.55
N GLY A 356 -3.51 -13.28 -20.38
CA GLY A 356 -3.69 -11.83 -20.22
C GLY A 356 -5.10 -11.33 -20.55
N PHE A 357 -5.30 -10.01 -20.50
CA PHE A 357 -6.61 -9.36 -20.67
C PHE A 357 -7.23 -9.66 -22.04
N ARG A 358 -6.40 -9.68 -23.10
CA ARG A 358 -6.86 -9.92 -24.47
C ARG A 358 -7.56 -11.27 -24.67
N ALA A 359 -7.25 -12.30 -23.87
CA ALA A 359 -7.89 -13.61 -23.98
C ALA A 359 -9.43 -13.54 -23.87
N PHE A 360 -9.95 -12.61 -23.07
CA PHE A 360 -11.39 -12.42 -22.87
C PHE A 360 -12.09 -11.83 -24.10
N ALA A 361 -11.35 -11.20 -25.03
CA ALA A 361 -11.92 -10.71 -26.28
C ALA A 361 -12.13 -11.82 -27.34
N TYR A 362 -11.55 -13.01 -27.14
CA TYR A 362 -11.69 -14.14 -28.08
C TYR A 362 -13.00 -14.87 -27.85
N GLN A 363 -14.12 -14.33 -28.35
CA GLN A 363 -15.45 -14.91 -28.11
C GLN A 363 -15.61 -16.36 -28.58
N ALA A 364 -14.80 -16.81 -29.54
CA ALA A 364 -14.82 -18.17 -30.05
C ALA A 364 -13.93 -19.15 -29.25
N SER A 365 -13.16 -18.68 -28.26
CA SER A 365 -12.29 -19.55 -27.46
C SER A 365 -13.11 -20.48 -26.56
N ALA A 366 -12.50 -21.62 -26.20
CA ALA A 366 -13.11 -22.57 -25.27
C ALA A 366 -13.42 -21.92 -23.92
N GLY A 367 -12.51 -21.09 -23.39
CA GLY A 367 -12.72 -20.32 -22.16
C GLY A 367 -13.94 -19.39 -22.23
N MET A 368 -14.05 -18.58 -23.29
CA MET A 368 -15.18 -17.64 -23.41
C MET A 368 -16.52 -18.34 -23.70
N GLN A 369 -16.52 -19.43 -24.47
CA GLN A 369 -17.71 -20.27 -24.65
C GLN A 369 -18.15 -20.92 -23.34
N HIS A 370 -17.18 -21.33 -22.50
CA HIS A 370 -17.47 -21.86 -21.16
C HIS A 370 -18.11 -20.81 -20.27
N LEU A 371 -17.53 -19.61 -20.18
CA LEU A 371 -18.10 -18.51 -19.39
C LEU A 371 -19.48 -18.10 -19.88
N ARG A 372 -19.70 -18.02 -21.19
CA ARG A 372 -21.03 -17.75 -21.76
C ARG A 372 -22.03 -18.83 -21.36
N LYS A 373 -21.66 -20.11 -21.43
CA LYS A 373 -22.52 -21.22 -20.98
C LYS A 373 -22.89 -21.11 -19.49
N LEU A 374 -21.96 -20.68 -18.64
CA LEU A 374 -22.26 -20.43 -17.23
C LEU A 374 -23.20 -19.22 -17.06
N SER A 375 -22.97 -18.15 -17.82
CA SER A 375 -23.84 -16.97 -17.79
C SER A 375 -25.26 -17.28 -18.26
N ASP A 376 -25.42 -18.01 -19.36
CA ASP A 376 -26.71 -18.49 -19.88
C ASP A 376 -27.45 -19.37 -18.85
N ALA A 377 -26.71 -20.06 -17.96
CA ALA A 377 -27.26 -20.85 -16.87
C ALA A 377 -27.63 -20.02 -15.61
N GLY A 378 -27.29 -18.73 -15.57
CA GLY A 378 -27.61 -17.81 -14.48
C GLY A 378 -26.42 -17.31 -13.66
N LEU A 379 -25.17 -17.54 -14.09
CA LEU A 379 -24.02 -16.85 -13.52
C LEU A 379 -24.10 -15.35 -13.85
N THR A 380 -23.92 -14.49 -12.85
CA THR A 380 -24.07 -13.03 -13.04
C THR A 380 -22.75 -12.26 -12.92
N HIS A 381 -21.79 -12.74 -12.13
CA HIS A 381 -20.54 -12.02 -11.86
C HIS A 381 -19.31 -12.91 -12.01
N VAL A 382 -18.25 -12.35 -12.59
CA VAL A 382 -16.89 -12.89 -12.50
C VAL A 382 -16.09 -12.02 -11.54
N HIS A 383 -15.53 -12.64 -10.52
CA HIS A 383 -14.58 -12.01 -9.59
C HIS A 383 -13.17 -12.33 -10.07
N LEU A 384 -12.48 -11.30 -10.57
CA LEU A 384 -11.10 -11.41 -11.00
C LEU A 384 -10.17 -11.24 -9.81
N LEU A 385 -9.26 -12.19 -9.62
CA LEU A 385 -8.08 -12.03 -8.75
C LEU A 385 -7.30 -10.73 -9.09
N PRO A 386 -6.37 -10.29 -8.21
CA PRO A 386 -5.66 -9.03 -8.36
C PRO A 386 -5.21 -8.70 -9.78
N SER A 387 -5.66 -7.55 -10.29
CA SER A 387 -5.42 -7.10 -11.66
C SER A 387 -4.89 -5.66 -11.76
N PHE A 388 -4.63 -5.04 -10.61
CA PHE A 388 -3.87 -3.80 -10.46
C PHE A 388 -2.35 -4.06 -10.50
N HIS A 389 -1.51 -3.03 -10.43
CA HIS A 389 -0.07 -3.17 -10.47
C HIS A 389 0.47 -3.79 -9.16
N PHE A 390 0.83 -5.07 -9.25
CA PHE A 390 1.44 -5.86 -8.18
C PHE A 390 2.86 -6.31 -8.53
N ALA A 391 3.64 -6.66 -7.50
CA ALA A 391 4.97 -7.25 -7.58
C ALA A 391 4.95 -8.79 -7.62
N GLY A 392 6.08 -9.40 -8.00
CA GLY A 392 6.25 -10.86 -8.06
C GLY A 392 5.99 -11.50 -9.43
N VAL A 393 5.65 -10.70 -10.45
CA VAL A 393 5.68 -11.12 -11.86
C VAL A 393 6.29 -10.00 -12.68
N ASP A 394 7.34 -10.29 -13.46
CA ASP A 394 7.94 -9.34 -14.37
C ASP A 394 6.95 -9.00 -15.51
N ASP A 395 6.76 -7.71 -15.78
CA ASP A 395 5.92 -7.24 -16.89
C ASP A 395 6.60 -7.52 -18.25
N ILE A 396 7.92 -7.70 -18.28
CA ILE A 396 8.73 -7.97 -19.47
C ILE A 396 8.70 -9.47 -19.78
N LYS A 397 7.85 -9.87 -20.73
CA LYS A 397 7.60 -11.29 -21.05
C LYS A 397 8.82 -12.08 -21.50
N SER A 398 9.83 -11.42 -22.08
CA SER A 398 11.07 -12.08 -22.50
C SER A 398 11.91 -12.59 -21.33
N ASN A 399 11.62 -12.13 -20.10
CA ASN A 399 12.32 -12.57 -18.89
C ASN A 399 11.68 -13.82 -18.27
N TRP A 400 10.49 -14.23 -18.74
CA TRP A 400 9.76 -15.33 -18.14
C TRP A 400 10.42 -16.68 -18.37
N LYS A 401 10.50 -17.46 -17.30
CA LYS A 401 10.91 -18.86 -17.33
C LYS A 401 9.70 -19.79 -17.41
N PHE A 402 9.91 -20.94 -18.02
CA PHE A 402 8.90 -21.98 -18.17
C PHE A 402 9.50 -23.35 -17.89
N VAL A 403 8.71 -24.21 -17.26
CA VAL A 403 9.01 -25.64 -17.20
C VAL A 403 8.72 -26.31 -18.55
N ASP A 404 9.37 -27.44 -18.81
CA ASP A 404 8.99 -28.32 -19.93
C ASP A 404 7.83 -29.22 -19.49
N GLU A 405 6.60 -28.84 -19.84
CA GLU A 405 5.39 -29.57 -19.46
C GLU A 405 5.37 -31.02 -19.99
N CYS A 406 5.89 -31.25 -21.20
CA CYS A 406 5.99 -32.59 -21.79
C CYS A 406 6.90 -33.49 -20.96
N LYS A 407 8.02 -32.96 -20.47
CA LYS A 407 8.91 -33.68 -19.55
C LYS A 407 8.24 -33.91 -18.21
N LEU A 408 7.61 -32.91 -17.61
CA LEU A 408 6.95 -33.02 -16.32
C LEU A 408 5.84 -34.09 -16.33
N ALA A 409 5.10 -34.22 -17.43
CA ALA A 409 4.06 -35.22 -17.61
C ALA A 409 4.58 -36.67 -17.58
N THR A 410 5.89 -36.90 -17.74
CA THR A 410 6.49 -38.24 -17.67
C THR A 410 6.77 -38.70 -16.23
N PHE A 411 6.77 -37.78 -15.26
CA PHE A 411 7.07 -38.12 -13.88
C PHE A 411 5.86 -38.81 -13.19
N PRO A 412 6.10 -39.71 -12.22
CA PRO A 412 5.02 -40.31 -11.45
C PRO A 412 4.15 -39.25 -10.75
N PRO A 413 2.84 -39.47 -10.59
CA PRO A 413 1.92 -38.46 -10.04
C PRO A 413 2.22 -38.06 -8.59
N GLY A 414 2.91 -38.92 -7.82
CA GLY A 414 3.35 -38.63 -6.44
C GLY A 414 4.83 -38.28 -6.31
N SER A 415 5.53 -38.00 -7.42
CA SER A 415 6.93 -37.56 -7.39
C SER A 415 7.03 -36.09 -6.96
N ASP A 416 8.13 -35.76 -6.29
CA ASP A 416 8.51 -34.41 -5.92
C ASP A 416 9.27 -33.66 -7.02
N MET A 417 9.53 -34.30 -8.17
CA MET A 417 10.30 -33.70 -9.27
C MET A 417 9.53 -32.57 -9.98
N GLN A 418 8.21 -32.68 -10.08
CA GLN A 418 7.34 -31.66 -10.67
C GLN A 418 7.43 -30.35 -9.87
N GLN A 419 7.19 -30.43 -8.56
CA GLN A 419 7.25 -29.26 -7.69
C GLN A 419 8.67 -28.69 -7.61
N ALA A 420 9.70 -29.54 -7.62
CA ALA A 420 11.09 -29.06 -7.59
C ALA A 420 11.43 -28.25 -8.85
N ALA A 421 10.94 -28.67 -10.03
CA ALA A 421 11.13 -27.93 -11.27
C ALA A 421 10.38 -26.59 -11.29
N VAL A 422 9.15 -26.55 -10.75
CA VAL A 422 8.35 -25.32 -10.64
C VAL A 422 8.99 -24.35 -9.64
N VAL A 423 9.30 -24.80 -8.42
CA VAL A 423 9.93 -23.98 -7.36
C VAL A 423 11.27 -23.40 -7.82
N ALA A 424 12.01 -24.12 -8.67
CA ALA A 424 13.28 -23.62 -9.22
C ALA A 424 13.13 -22.36 -10.10
N ILE A 425 11.93 -22.07 -10.60
CA ILE A 425 11.66 -20.91 -11.46
C ILE A 425 10.52 -20.01 -10.97
N GLN A 426 9.82 -20.33 -9.89
CA GLN A 426 8.59 -19.65 -9.44
C GLN A 426 8.74 -18.13 -9.21
N GLU A 427 9.96 -17.64 -8.95
CA GLU A 427 10.24 -16.20 -8.76
C GLU A 427 10.49 -15.45 -10.09
N GLU A 428 10.57 -16.19 -11.20
CA GLU A 428 10.91 -15.69 -12.54
C GLU A 428 9.92 -16.19 -13.61
N ASP A 429 8.88 -16.91 -13.20
CA ASP A 429 7.82 -17.39 -14.07
C ASP A 429 6.70 -16.34 -14.17
N PRO A 430 5.74 -16.53 -15.09
CA PRO A 430 4.65 -15.56 -15.29
C PRO A 430 3.50 -15.67 -14.28
N TYR A 431 3.67 -16.36 -13.16
CA TYR A 431 2.58 -16.76 -12.28
C TYR A 431 2.71 -16.23 -10.85
N ASN A 432 1.77 -15.39 -10.46
CA ASN A 432 1.46 -15.08 -9.08
C ASN A 432 -0.02 -14.74 -8.98
N TRP A 433 -0.65 -14.97 -7.83
CA TRP A 433 -2.03 -14.51 -7.61
C TRP A 433 -2.13 -12.98 -7.56
N GLY A 434 -1.04 -12.28 -7.24
CA GLY A 434 -0.95 -10.82 -7.33
C GLY A 434 -1.37 -10.07 -6.07
N TYR A 435 -1.51 -10.74 -4.92
CA TYR A 435 -1.76 -10.11 -3.61
C TYR A 435 -0.50 -9.40 -3.04
N ASN A 436 0.27 -8.71 -3.90
CA ASN A 436 1.49 -7.98 -3.55
C ASN A 436 1.40 -6.55 -4.11
N PRO A 437 0.54 -5.69 -3.56
CA PRO A 437 0.22 -4.38 -4.15
C PRO A 437 1.40 -3.41 -4.13
N VAL A 438 1.60 -2.73 -5.27
CA VAL A 438 2.57 -1.63 -5.43
C VAL A 438 1.84 -0.32 -5.73
N LEU A 439 1.01 -0.30 -6.79
CA LEU A 439 0.15 0.84 -7.15
C LEU A 439 -1.25 0.34 -7.50
N TRP A 440 -2.25 0.82 -6.77
CA TRP A 440 -3.61 0.30 -6.88
C TRP A 440 -4.34 0.73 -8.16
N GLY A 441 -4.01 1.89 -8.73
CA GLY A 441 -4.82 2.52 -9.79
C GLY A 441 -4.45 2.22 -11.23
N VAL A 442 -3.58 1.25 -11.48
CA VAL A 442 -3.07 0.93 -12.84
C VAL A 442 -3.19 -0.56 -13.13
N PRO A 443 -3.70 -0.99 -14.30
CA PRO A 443 -3.70 -2.39 -14.71
C PRO A 443 -2.31 -3.03 -14.68
N LYS A 444 -2.24 -4.31 -14.28
CA LYS A 444 -1.00 -5.10 -14.30
C LYS A 444 -0.41 -5.20 -15.72
N GLY A 445 0.87 -4.86 -15.88
CA GLY A 445 1.54 -4.84 -17.18
C GLY A 445 1.75 -6.25 -17.76
N SER A 446 2.07 -7.25 -16.94
CA SER A 446 2.28 -8.63 -17.38
C SER A 446 1.07 -9.25 -18.10
N TYR A 447 -0.15 -8.79 -17.80
CA TYR A 447 -1.39 -9.24 -18.44
C TYR A 447 -1.75 -8.46 -19.70
N ALA A 448 -1.09 -7.33 -19.97
CA ALA A 448 -1.25 -6.58 -21.23
C ALA A 448 -0.38 -7.19 -22.33
N SER A 449 -0.63 -6.93 -23.61
CA SER A 449 0.24 -7.41 -24.69
C SER A 449 1.60 -6.71 -24.70
N ASP A 450 1.59 -5.38 -24.61
CA ASP A 450 2.75 -4.52 -24.37
C ASP A 450 2.64 -3.93 -22.95
N PRO A 451 3.65 -4.04 -22.08
CA PRO A 451 3.59 -3.38 -20.78
C PRO A 451 3.76 -1.86 -20.88
N ASP A 452 4.36 -1.31 -21.93
CA ASP A 452 4.55 0.13 -22.08
C ASP A 452 3.40 0.78 -22.88
N GLY A 453 3.06 2.02 -22.54
CA GLY A 453 2.06 2.81 -23.24
C GLY A 453 0.61 2.38 -22.99
N PRO A 454 -0.28 2.51 -24.00
CA PRO A 454 -1.74 2.51 -23.79
C PRO A 454 -2.40 1.12 -23.72
N SER A 455 -1.73 0.08 -24.22
CA SER A 455 -2.21 -1.30 -24.33
C SER A 455 -2.90 -1.78 -23.05
N ARG A 456 -2.24 -1.65 -21.89
CA ARG A 456 -2.77 -2.13 -20.60
C ARG A 456 -4.11 -1.50 -20.21
N ILE A 457 -4.34 -0.24 -20.61
CA ILE A 457 -5.60 0.47 -20.33
C ILE A 457 -6.68 -0.02 -21.28
N ILE A 458 -6.37 -0.02 -22.58
CA ILE A 458 -7.30 -0.41 -23.65
C ILE A 458 -7.75 -1.86 -23.46
N GLU A 459 -6.79 -2.76 -23.25
CA GLU A 459 -7.06 -4.20 -23.15
C GLU A 459 -7.83 -4.56 -21.88
N TYR A 460 -7.58 -3.85 -20.76
CA TYR A 460 -8.40 -4.01 -19.56
C TYR A 460 -9.85 -3.58 -19.81
N ARG A 461 -10.06 -2.43 -20.46
CA ARG A 461 -11.41 -1.98 -20.88
C ARG A 461 -12.06 -2.98 -21.83
N GLN A 462 -11.31 -3.54 -22.79
CA GLN A 462 -11.81 -4.58 -23.70
C GLN A 462 -12.24 -5.85 -22.95
N MET A 463 -11.47 -6.29 -21.95
CA MET A 463 -11.83 -7.43 -21.10
C MET A 463 -13.16 -7.18 -20.38
N VAL A 464 -13.30 -6.02 -19.71
CA VAL A 464 -14.55 -5.67 -19.00
C VAL A 464 -15.73 -5.63 -19.97
N GLN A 465 -15.56 -4.96 -21.12
CA GLN A 465 -16.58 -4.89 -22.15
C GLN A 465 -16.97 -6.28 -22.68
N ALA A 466 -16.00 -7.16 -22.93
CA ALA A 466 -16.24 -8.50 -23.45
C ALA A 466 -17.00 -9.39 -22.45
N LEU A 467 -16.64 -9.32 -21.16
CA LEU A 467 -17.35 -10.03 -20.08
C LEU A 467 -18.80 -9.51 -19.94
N ASN A 468 -18.99 -8.19 -19.91
CA ASN A 468 -20.33 -7.59 -19.86
C ASN A 468 -21.20 -8.03 -21.05
N ARG A 469 -20.66 -8.04 -22.26
CA ARG A 469 -21.37 -8.45 -23.49
C ARG A 469 -21.79 -9.93 -23.53
N ILE A 470 -21.19 -10.78 -22.72
CA ILE A 470 -21.64 -12.18 -22.56
C ILE A 470 -22.54 -12.41 -21.34
N GLY A 471 -23.00 -11.34 -20.69
CA GLY A 471 -23.94 -11.44 -19.57
C GLY A 471 -23.29 -11.37 -18.18
N LEU A 472 -21.98 -11.11 -18.08
CA LEU A 472 -21.25 -11.16 -16.81
C LEU A 472 -20.77 -9.77 -16.36
N ARG A 473 -21.17 -9.38 -15.15
CA ARG A 473 -20.60 -8.23 -14.44
C ARG A 473 -19.22 -8.57 -13.88
N VAL A 474 -18.35 -7.57 -13.72
CA VAL A 474 -16.96 -7.76 -13.31
C VAL A 474 -16.73 -7.23 -11.90
N VAL A 475 -16.31 -8.12 -11.00
CA VAL A 475 -15.85 -7.80 -9.65
C VAL A 475 -14.33 -7.83 -9.62
N MET A 476 -13.71 -6.81 -9.05
CA MET A 476 -12.26 -6.72 -8.89
C MET A 476 -11.85 -7.09 -7.45
N ASP A 477 -10.85 -7.95 -7.30
CA ASP A 477 -10.17 -8.13 -6.02
C ASP A 477 -9.27 -6.93 -5.73
N VAL A 478 -9.55 -6.23 -4.63
CA VAL A 478 -8.79 -5.05 -4.20
C VAL A 478 -8.06 -5.35 -2.89
N VAL A 479 -6.77 -5.02 -2.87
CA VAL A 479 -5.85 -5.36 -1.76
C VAL A 479 -5.30 -4.08 -1.16
N TYR A 480 -6.14 -3.41 -0.37
CA TYR A 480 -5.79 -2.16 0.30
C TYR A 480 -5.18 -2.36 1.69
N ASN A 481 -5.21 -3.58 2.22
CA ASN A 481 -4.87 -3.88 3.61
C ASN A 481 -3.36 -3.91 3.90
N HIS A 482 -2.52 -3.99 2.86
CA HIS A 482 -1.07 -4.06 2.98
C HIS A 482 -0.36 -3.59 1.70
N LEU A 483 0.97 -3.52 1.72
CA LEU A 483 1.86 -3.18 0.59
C LEU A 483 2.91 -4.27 0.40
N ASP A 484 3.35 -4.49 -0.85
CA ASP A 484 4.47 -5.41 -1.12
C ASP A 484 5.74 -4.98 -0.39
N SER A 485 6.09 -3.70 -0.51
CA SER A 485 7.35 -3.15 -0.02
C SER A 485 7.16 -1.82 0.70
N SER A 486 8.08 -1.52 1.63
CA SER A 486 8.17 -0.26 2.36
C SER A 486 9.63 0.22 2.43
N GLY A 487 9.86 1.40 2.98
CA GLY A 487 11.19 2.02 3.10
C GLY A 487 11.67 2.72 1.82
N PRO A 488 12.93 3.23 1.84
CA PRO A 488 13.41 4.18 0.83
C PRO A 488 13.85 3.58 -0.50
N CYS A 489 14.02 2.26 -0.57
CA CYS A 489 14.70 1.59 -1.68
C CYS A 489 13.77 0.65 -2.45
N GLY A 490 14.16 0.29 -3.67
CA GLY A 490 13.46 -0.70 -4.50
C GLY A 490 12.33 -0.10 -5.34
N ILE A 491 12.01 -0.78 -6.44
CA ILE A 491 10.96 -0.35 -7.38
C ILE A 491 9.55 -0.51 -6.79
N SER A 492 9.35 -1.51 -5.93
CA SER A 492 8.04 -1.85 -5.36
C SER A 492 7.62 -0.98 -4.15
N SER A 493 8.52 -0.17 -3.59
CA SER A 493 8.16 0.78 -2.53
C SER A 493 7.83 2.15 -3.13
N VAL A 494 6.57 2.57 -3.01
CA VAL A 494 6.09 3.89 -3.50
C VAL A 494 5.57 4.75 -2.36
N LEU A 495 4.49 4.33 -1.69
CA LEU A 495 3.81 5.15 -0.68
C LEU A 495 4.73 5.51 0.50
N ASP A 496 5.38 4.51 1.08
CA ASP A 496 6.28 4.69 2.23
C ASP A 496 7.61 5.35 1.85
N LYS A 497 7.98 5.30 0.57
CA LYS A 497 9.13 6.05 0.07
C LYS A 497 8.90 7.56 0.10
N ILE A 498 7.66 8.00 -0.14
CA ILE A 498 7.26 9.41 -0.26
C ILE A 498 6.91 10.02 1.11
N VAL A 499 6.11 9.32 1.93
CA VAL A 499 5.75 9.77 3.30
C VAL A 499 6.04 8.65 4.30
N PRO A 500 7.28 8.55 4.78
CA PRO A 500 7.74 7.39 5.55
C PRO A 500 7.00 7.23 6.87
N GLY A 501 6.50 6.02 7.13
CA GLY A 501 5.78 5.65 8.34
C GLY A 501 4.36 6.22 8.45
N TYR A 502 3.80 6.78 7.38
CA TYR A 502 2.42 7.28 7.34
C TYR A 502 1.44 6.27 6.73
N TYR A 503 1.71 5.75 5.53
CA TYR A 503 0.75 4.86 4.85
C TYR A 503 0.67 3.47 5.47
N VAL A 504 1.73 3.06 6.17
CA VAL A 504 1.84 1.77 6.87
C VAL A 504 1.46 1.90 8.35
N ARG A 505 0.78 0.88 8.87
CA ARG A 505 0.47 0.74 10.29
C ARG A 505 1.71 0.28 11.05
N ARG A 506 1.90 0.82 12.25
CA ARG A 506 3.05 0.54 13.10
C ARG A 506 2.62 0.15 14.50
N ASP A 507 3.46 -0.64 15.16
CA ASP A 507 3.29 -1.04 16.55
C ASP A 507 3.64 0.11 17.50
N THR A 508 3.53 -0.15 18.80
CA THR A 508 3.83 0.87 19.83
C THR A 508 5.30 1.27 19.93
N ASN A 509 6.21 0.55 19.28
CA ASN A 509 7.64 0.87 19.20
C ASN A 509 8.03 1.47 17.85
N GLY A 510 7.06 1.65 16.95
CA GLY A 510 7.26 2.23 15.63
C GLY A 510 7.73 1.25 14.57
N GLN A 511 7.69 -0.06 14.81
CA GLN A 511 7.94 -1.09 13.80
C GLN A 511 6.71 -1.32 12.95
N ILE A 512 6.89 -1.64 11.67
CA ILE A 512 5.78 -1.90 10.75
C ILE A 512 5.04 -3.18 11.15
N GLU A 513 3.71 -3.09 11.18
CA GLU A 513 2.83 -4.24 11.41
C GLU A 513 2.76 -5.13 10.17
N ASN A 514 2.76 -6.44 10.39
CA ASN A 514 3.01 -7.44 9.34
C ASN A 514 2.00 -8.61 9.36
N SER A 515 0.85 -8.43 10.02
CA SER A 515 -0.15 -9.50 10.18
C SER A 515 -0.95 -9.82 8.91
N ALA A 516 -0.92 -8.95 7.90
CA ALA A 516 -1.62 -9.10 6.62
C ALA A 516 -0.68 -9.56 5.48
N ALA A 517 0.28 -10.44 5.79
CA ALA A 517 1.48 -10.79 5.02
C ALA A 517 2.71 -9.93 5.36
N MET A 518 2.78 -8.69 4.89
CA MET A 518 3.86 -7.71 5.17
C MET A 518 3.33 -6.28 4.98
N ASN A 519 3.89 -5.29 5.67
CA ASN A 519 3.60 -3.86 5.48
C ASN A 519 2.11 -3.49 5.50
N ASN A 520 1.41 -3.85 6.58
CA ASN A 520 0.00 -3.51 6.76
C ASN A 520 -0.22 -2.01 6.53
N THR A 521 -1.28 -1.62 5.80
CA THR A 521 -1.66 -0.21 5.66
C THR A 521 -2.45 0.29 6.87
N ALA A 522 -2.52 1.61 7.02
CA ALA A 522 -3.24 2.27 8.10
C ALA A 522 -4.45 3.08 7.57
N SER A 523 -5.53 2.41 7.17
CA SER A 523 -6.76 3.07 6.68
C SER A 523 -7.41 4.05 7.66
N GLU A 524 -7.03 4.01 8.94
CA GLU A 524 -7.39 5.00 9.97
C GLU A 524 -6.71 6.37 9.79
N HIS A 525 -5.72 6.47 8.92
CA HIS A 525 -5.09 7.72 8.52
C HIS A 525 -5.82 8.33 7.33
N PHE A 526 -6.03 9.64 7.38
CA PHE A 526 -6.95 10.34 6.48
C PHE A 526 -6.59 10.17 4.99
N MET A 527 -5.31 10.32 4.63
CA MET A 527 -4.89 10.21 3.24
C MET A 527 -4.82 8.76 2.74
N VAL A 528 -4.76 7.76 3.64
CA VAL A 528 -4.89 6.35 3.28
C VAL A 528 -6.36 6.02 2.95
N ASP A 529 -7.29 6.41 3.85
CA ASP A 529 -8.74 6.32 3.59
C ASP A 529 -9.11 6.97 2.26
N ARG A 530 -8.62 8.20 2.04
CA ARG A 530 -8.83 8.93 0.81
C ARG A 530 -8.30 8.18 -0.41
N LEU A 531 -7.04 7.71 -0.38
CA LEU A 531 -6.43 7.02 -1.52
C LEU A 531 -7.19 5.74 -1.89
N ILE A 532 -7.66 4.98 -0.89
CA ILE A 532 -8.50 3.78 -1.10
C ILE A 532 -9.76 4.15 -1.89
N VAL A 533 -10.45 5.21 -1.48
CA VAL A 533 -11.70 5.63 -2.12
C VAL A 533 -11.44 6.19 -3.52
N ASP A 534 -10.44 7.08 -3.66
CA ASP A 534 -10.11 7.69 -4.94
C ASP A 534 -9.70 6.60 -5.96
N ASP A 535 -9.10 5.50 -5.50
CA ASP A 535 -8.81 4.32 -6.31
C ASP A 535 -10.07 3.51 -6.68
N LEU A 536 -10.97 3.24 -5.73
CA LEU A 536 -12.26 2.59 -6.03
C LEU A 536 -13.05 3.37 -7.08
N LEU A 537 -13.09 4.71 -6.97
CA LEU A 537 -13.74 5.59 -7.94
C LEU A 537 -13.04 5.54 -9.30
N ASN A 538 -11.71 5.47 -9.34
CA ASN A 538 -10.96 5.25 -10.57
C ASN A 538 -11.42 3.98 -11.29
N TRP A 539 -11.49 2.86 -10.59
CA TRP A 539 -11.91 1.58 -11.18
C TRP A 539 -13.38 1.58 -11.60
N ALA A 540 -14.26 2.16 -10.79
CA ALA A 540 -15.69 2.26 -11.10
C ALA A 540 -15.98 3.17 -12.30
N VAL A 541 -15.31 4.33 -12.40
CA VAL A 541 -15.58 5.31 -13.46
C VAL A 541 -14.77 5.01 -14.72
N ASN A 542 -13.44 4.89 -14.60
CA ASN A 542 -12.55 4.83 -15.76
C ASN A 542 -12.52 3.43 -16.40
N TYR A 543 -12.85 2.39 -15.64
CA TYR A 543 -12.84 0.99 -16.07
C TYR A 543 -14.21 0.31 -15.96
N LYS A 544 -15.25 1.02 -15.50
CA LYS A 544 -16.64 0.52 -15.42
C LYS A 544 -16.76 -0.81 -14.65
N ILE A 545 -15.93 -1.01 -13.63
CA ILE A 545 -15.99 -2.17 -12.72
C ILE A 545 -17.35 -2.19 -12.00
N ASP A 546 -17.94 -3.38 -11.87
CA ASP A 546 -19.31 -3.57 -11.35
C ASP A 546 -19.35 -3.85 -9.84
N GLY A 547 -18.22 -4.22 -9.24
CA GLY A 547 -18.12 -4.46 -7.80
C GLY A 547 -16.70 -4.73 -7.33
N PHE A 548 -16.52 -4.81 -6.01
CA PHE A 548 -15.21 -4.98 -5.40
C PHE A 548 -15.26 -6.03 -4.30
N ARG A 549 -14.29 -6.95 -4.29
CA ARG A 549 -14.03 -7.87 -3.18
C ARG A 549 -12.82 -7.33 -2.43
N PHE A 550 -13.00 -7.02 -1.15
CA PHE A 550 -11.94 -6.44 -0.31
C PHE A 550 -11.16 -7.55 0.38
N ASP A 551 -9.90 -7.71 -0.01
CA ASP A 551 -8.99 -8.61 0.67
C ASP A 551 -8.77 -8.17 2.13
N LEU A 552 -8.76 -9.15 3.05
CA LEU A 552 -8.60 -8.95 4.50
C LEU A 552 -9.35 -7.72 5.03
N MET A 553 -10.63 -7.55 4.67
CA MET A 553 -11.45 -6.39 5.04
C MET A 553 -11.47 -6.08 6.56
N GLY A 554 -11.17 -7.06 7.42
CA GLY A 554 -11.03 -6.86 8.86
C GLY A 554 -9.87 -5.93 9.27
N HIS A 555 -8.91 -5.67 8.38
CA HIS A 555 -7.80 -4.72 8.59
C HIS A 555 -8.11 -3.30 8.11
N ILE A 556 -9.25 -3.12 7.43
CA ILE A 556 -9.72 -1.83 6.92
C ILE A 556 -10.73 -1.24 7.89
N MET A 557 -10.64 0.06 8.15
CA MET A 557 -11.56 0.73 9.04
C MET A 557 -13.00 0.65 8.51
N LYS A 558 -13.94 0.35 9.42
CA LYS A 558 -15.37 0.32 9.08
C LYS A 558 -15.83 1.64 8.47
N HIS A 559 -15.32 2.79 8.93
CA HIS A 559 -15.70 4.07 8.36
C HIS A 559 -15.22 4.20 6.91
N THR A 560 -14.02 3.73 6.54
CA THR A 560 -13.57 3.70 5.14
C THR A 560 -14.53 2.91 4.25
N MET A 561 -15.02 1.77 4.75
CA MET A 561 -15.96 0.93 4.02
C MET A 561 -17.36 1.54 3.87
N VAL A 562 -17.84 2.27 4.89
CA VAL A 562 -19.23 2.75 4.95
C VAL A 562 -19.37 4.19 4.45
N SER A 563 -18.39 5.04 4.72
CA SER A 563 -18.48 6.49 4.52
C SER A 563 -18.67 6.88 3.05
N LYS A 564 -18.36 5.97 2.11
CA LYS A 564 -18.39 6.27 0.67
C LYS A 564 -19.00 5.20 -0.25
N LEU A 565 -19.72 4.23 0.32
CA LEU A 565 -20.79 3.54 -0.43
C LEU A 565 -21.81 4.56 -1.00
N ILE A 566 -21.90 5.76 -0.38
CA ILE A 566 -22.72 6.87 -0.86
C ILE A 566 -22.12 7.54 -2.12
N SER A 567 -20.79 7.69 -2.24
CA SER A 567 -20.18 8.38 -3.41
C SER A 567 -20.06 7.51 -4.66
N LEU A 568 -20.18 6.19 -4.54
CA LEU A 568 -20.31 5.27 -5.68
C LEU A 568 -21.76 5.18 -6.19
N ILE A 569 -22.73 5.65 -5.40
CA ILE A 569 -24.17 5.59 -5.71
C ILE A 569 -24.71 6.97 -6.15
N SER A 570 -24.09 8.07 -5.70
CA SER A 570 -24.41 9.46 -6.09
C SER A 570 -23.57 9.93 -7.27
#